data_AF-A0A813I993-F1
#
_entry.id   AF-A0A813I993-F1
#
_cell.length_a   1.000
_cell.length_b   1.000
_cell.length_c   1.000
_cell.angle_alpha   90.00
_cell.angle_beta   90.00
_cell.angle_gamma   90.00
#
_symmetry.space_group_name_H-M   'P 1'
#
loop_
_entity.id
_entity.type
_entity.pdbx_description
1 polymer ?
#
loop_
_entity_poly.entity_id
_entity_poly.type
_entity_poly.pdbx_seq_one_letter_code
_entity_poly.pdbx_strand_id
1 'polypeptide(L)'
;STKWLGNKMKAKGLQKLRWYCQMCQKQCRDENGFKCHRMSDGHQRQMQLFVQDPNRFMDDFSQEFEKGFMQLMSHSYRAARTLANTVYADFISNRHHTHMNSTIWVTLSNFVQYLGRTNQCTIDKTPKGWYIQYVDNTPEARLRAERAK
;
A
#
# COMPACT_ATOMS: atom_id res chain seq x y z
N SER A 1 6.43 -23.98 18.55
CA SER A 1 6.85 -23.57 19.91
C SER A 1 5.86 -22.57 20.51
N THR A 2 5.54 -22.70 21.79
CA THR A 2 4.62 -21.82 22.57
C THR A 2 4.98 -20.34 22.48
N LYS A 3 6.28 -20.02 22.37
CA LYS A 3 6.80 -18.65 22.18
C LYS A 3 6.34 -18.02 20.85
N TRP A 4 6.32 -18.79 19.75
CA TRP A 4 5.86 -18.30 18.45
C TRP A 4 4.36 -17.98 18.47
N LEU A 5 3.56 -18.86 19.08
CA LEU A 5 2.11 -18.65 19.23
C LEU A 5 1.82 -17.41 20.11
N GLY A 6 2.55 -17.25 21.21
CA GLY A 6 2.45 -16.08 22.09
C GLY A 6 2.81 -14.77 21.39
N ASN A 7 3.85 -14.78 20.55
CA ASN A 7 4.21 -13.61 19.74
C ASN A 7 3.15 -13.30 18.68
N LYS A 8 2.61 -14.32 18.01
CA LYS A 8 1.54 -14.16 17.01
C LYS A 8 0.25 -13.61 17.63
N MET A 9 -0.11 -14.05 18.83
CA MET A 9 -1.25 -13.54 19.60
C MET A 9 -1.06 -12.07 19.99
N LYS A 10 0.12 -11.70 20.51
CA LYS A 10 0.45 -10.32 20.90
C LYS A 10 0.56 -9.36 19.71
N ALA A 11 0.83 -9.88 18.52
CA ALA A 11 0.87 -9.11 17.29
C ALA A 11 -0.51 -8.93 16.64
N LYS A 12 -1.62 -9.42 17.24
CA LYS A 12 -2.98 -9.22 16.69
C LYS A 12 -3.37 -7.73 16.65
N GLY A 13 -4.14 -7.34 15.63
CA GLY A 13 -4.52 -5.95 15.36
C GLY A 13 -3.53 -5.15 14.50
N LEU A 14 -3.92 -3.94 14.12
CA LEU A 14 -3.01 -2.94 13.55
C LEU A 14 -2.24 -2.24 14.67
N GLN A 15 -0.93 -2.15 14.54
CA GLN A 15 -0.06 -1.41 15.45
C GLN A 15 0.31 -0.05 14.85
N LYS A 16 0.89 0.84 15.67
CA LYS A 16 1.28 2.18 15.21
C LYS A 16 2.38 2.08 14.15
N LEU A 17 2.12 2.68 12.98
CA LEU A 17 3.04 2.68 11.85
C LEU A 17 4.39 3.36 12.15
N ARG A 18 4.41 4.31 13.09
CA ARG A 18 5.64 5.01 13.51
C ARG A 18 6.73 4.05 14.03
N TRP A 19 6.37 2.82 14.38
CA TRP A 19 7.29 1.77 14.84
C TRP A 19 7.49 0.64 13.82
N TYR A 20 7.09 0.85 12.57
CA TYR A 20 7.29 -0.10 11.48
C TYR A 20 8.51 0.29 10.65
N CYS A 21 9.30 -0.69 10.24
CA CYS A 21 10.42 -0.51 9.31
C CYS A 21 10.10 -1.17 7.98
N GLN A 22 9.94 -0.37 6.91
CA GLN A 22 9.67 -0.88 5.58
C GLN A 22 10.83 -1.70 5.03
N MET A 23 12.06 -1.20 5.18
CA MET A 23 13.26 -1.86 4.67
C MET A 23 13.46 -3.27 5.25
N CYS A 24 13.04 -3.47 6.51
CA CYS A 24 13.15 -4.77 7.18
C CYS A 24 11.80 -5.52 7.26
N GLN A 25 10.74 -4.96 6.67
CA GLN A 25 9.34 -5.42 6.78
C GLN A 25 8.96 -5.81 8.22
N LYS A 26 9.36 -5.00 9.20
CA LYS A 26 9.33 -5.36 10.62
C LYS A 26 8.52 -4.37 11.44
N GLN A 27 7.43 -4.86 12.02
CA GLN A 27 6.67 -4.14 13.04
C GLN A 27 7.36 -4.28 14.42
N CYS A 28 7.72 -3.15 15.02
CA CYS A 28 8.13 -3.06 16.41
C CYS A 28 6.95 -2.64 17.29
N ARG A 29 6.94 -3.11 18.54
CA ARG A 29 5.80 -2.92 19.46
C ARG A 29 5.71 -1.49 19.99
N ASP A 30 6.85 -0.89 20.27
CA ASP A 30 6.99 0.39 20.94
C ASP A 30 8.27 1.10 20.48
N GLU A 31 8.46 2.31 21.02
CA GLU A 31 9.60 3.16 20.71
C GLU A 31 10.93 2.48 21.02
N ASN A 32 11.04 1.81 22.17
CA ASN A 32 12.27 1.20 22.61
C ASN A 32 12.64 0.02 21.69
N GLY A 33 11.67 -0.82 21.36
CA GLY A 33 11.85 -1.89 20.39
C GLY A 33 12.29 -1.39 19.01
N PHE A 34 11.75 -0.25 18.56
CA PHE A 34 12.15 0.37 17.30
C PHE A 34 13.57 0.95 17.36
N LYS A 35 13.96 1.58 18.48
CA LYS A 35 15.33 2.05 18.73
C LYS A 35 16.32 0.89 18.67
N CYS A 36 16.07 -0.19 19.41
CA CYS A 36 16.92 -1.40 19.37
C CYS A 36 16.98 -2.00 17.96
N HIS A 37 15.86 -2.04 17.24
CA HIS A 37 15.84 -2.51 15.85
C HIS A 37 16.75 -1.67 14.95
N ARG A 38 16.67 -0.34 15.04
CA ARG A 38 17.52 0.56 14.24
C ARG A 38 19.00 0.37 14.53
N MET A 39 19.39 0.02 15.75
CA MET A 39 20.80 -0.22 16.11
C MET A 39 21.31 -1.61 15.71
N SER A 40 20.44 -2.53 15.29
CA SER A 40 20.83 -3.91 14.94
C SER A 40 21.59 -4.00 13.61
N ASP A 41 22.58 -4.90 13.55
CA ASP A 41 23.39 -5.16 12.34
C ASP A 41 22.55 -5.53 11.11
N GLY A 42 21.42 -6.22 11.32
CA GLY A 42 20.50 -6.56 10.24
C GLY A 42 19.86 -5.32 9.61
N HIS A 43 19.46 -4.35 10.43
CA HIS A 43 18.94 -3.08 9.93
C HIS A 43 20.03 -2.23 9.29
N GLN A 44 21.21 -2.14 9.91
CA GLN A 44 22.33 -1.34 9.40
C GLN A 44 22.78 -1.81 8.00
N ARG A 45 22.88 -3.12 7.78
CA ARG A 45 23.16 -3.69 6.45
C ARG A 45 22.11 -3.31 5.41
N GLN A 46 20.84 -3.36 5.77
CA GLN A 46 19.74 -2.96 4.87
C GLN A 46 19.80 -1.46 4.54
N MET A 47 20.16 -0.62 5.51
CA MET A 47 20.34 0.82 5.28
C MET A 47 21.55 1.12 4.39
N GLN A 48 22.63 0.34 4.48
CA GLN A 48 23.77 0.48 3.57
C GLN A 48 23.38 0.19 2.12
N LEU A 49 22.52 -0.81 1.87
CA LEU A 49 21.98 -1.07 0.54
C LEU A 49 21.10 0.09 0.06
N PHE A 50 20.23 0.62 0.94
CA PHE A 50 19.37 1.74 0.61
C PHE A 50 20.14 2.99 0.20
N VAL A 51 21.22 3.34 0.91
CA VAL A 51 22.03 4.53 0.61
C VAL A 51 22.70 4.46 -0.76
N GLN A 52 22.99 3.26 -1.26
CA GLN A 52 23.60 3.09 -2.58
C GLN A 52 22.64 3.46 -3.72
N ASP A 53 21.35 3.17 -3.57
CA ASP A 53 20.34 3.47 -4.58
C ASP A 53 18.96 3.73 -3.96
N PRO A 54 18.73 4.91 -3.35
CA PRO A 54 17.47 5.21 -2.68
C PRO A 54 16.26 5.20 -3.62
N ASN A 55 16.47 5.62 -4.87
CA ASN A 55 15.41 5.77 -5.86
C ASN A 55 14.83 4.41 -6.25
N ARG A 56 15.70 3.42 -6.48
CA ARG A 56 15.25 2.05 -6.77
C ARG A 56 14.33 1.49 -5.69
N PHE A 57 14.69 1.62 -4.41
CA PHE A 57 13.84 1.13 -3.33
C PHE A 57 12.51 1.88 -3.25
N MET A 58 12.52 3.21 -3.48
CA MET A 58 11.28 4.00 -3.54
C MET A 58 10.39 3.55 -4.70
N ASP A 59 10.97 3.27 -5.86
CA ASP A 59 10.25 2.79 -7.04
C ASP A 59 9.69 1.38 -6.80
N ASP A 60 10.48 0.46 -6.24
CA ASP A 60 10.06 -0.89 -5.90
C ASP A 60 8.87 -0.88 -4.90
N PHE A 61 8.97 -0.08 -3.83
CA PHE A 61 7.87 0.08 -2.87
C PHE A 61 6.63 0.70 -3.51
N SER A 62 6.81 1.68 -4.40
CA SER A 62 5.70 2.33 -5.10
C SER A 62 4.98 1.34 -6.03
N GLN A 63 5.73 0.52 -6.77
CA GLN A 63 5.17 -0.53 -7.61
C GLN A 63 4.42 -1.59 -6.80
N GLU A 64 4.98 -2.05 -5.68
CA GLU A 64 4.31 -3.01 -4.79
C GLU A 64 3.02 -2.44 -4.20
N PHE A 65 3.06 -1.17 -3.76
CA PHE A 65 1.89 -0.47 -3.23
C PHE A 65 0.78 -0.36 -4.27
N GLU A 66 1.11 0.14 -5.46
CA GLU A 66 0.18 0.29 -6.58
C GLU A 66 -0.44 -1.06 -6.96
N LYS A 67 0.40 -2.09 -7.15
CA LYS A 67 -0.06 -3.43 -7.49
C LYS A 67 -1.03 -3.97 -6.44
N GLY A 68 -0.69 -3.87 -5.16
CA GLY A 68 -1.56 -4.33 -4.08
C GLY A 68 -2.89 -3.57 -4.03
N PHE A 69 -2.85 -2.25 -4.21
CA PHE A 69 -4.06 -1.42 -4.22
C PHE A 69 -4.95 -1.75 -5.43
N MET A 70 -4.37 -1.91 -6.61
CA MET A 70 -5.10 -2.23 -7.84
C MET A 70 -5.66 -3.65 -7.83
N GLN A 71 -4.98 -4.61 -7.20
CA GLN A 71 -5.52 -5.94 -6.93
C GLN A 71 -6.78 -5.85 -6.05
N LEU A 72 -6.75 -5.06 -4.97
CA LEU A 72 -7.95 -4.87 -4.16
C LEU A 72 -9.09 -4.23 -4.97
N MET A 73 -8.78 -3.20 -5.77
CA MET A 73 -9.75 -2.55 -6.65
C MET A 73 -10.39 -3.51 -7.64
N SER A 74 -9.60 -4.35 -8.31
CA SER A 74 -10.09 -5.26 -9.35
C SER A 74 -10.89 -6.43 -8.78
N HIS A 75 -10.58 -6.90 -7.58
CA HIS A 75 -11.28 -8.01 -6.93
C HIS A 75 -12.54 -7.58 -6.17
N SER A 76 -12.45 -6.50 -5.37
CA SER A 76 -13.52 -6.11 -4.43
C SER A 76 -14.37 -4.94 -4.92
N TYR A 77 -13.82 -4.07 -5.79
CA TYR A 77 -14.46 -2.80 -6.18
C TYR A 77 -14.63 -2.65 -7.71
N ARG A 78 -14.55 -3.75 -8.48
CA ARG A 78 -14.46 -3.75 -9.96
C ARG A 78 -15.46 -2.84 -10.68
N ALA A 79 -16.71 -2.81 -10.23
CA ALA A 79 -17.79 -2.04 -10.86
C ALA A 79 -18.22 -0.80 -10.06
N ALA A 80 -17.70 -0.62 -8.85
CA ALA A 80 -18.22 0.35 -7.90
C ALA A 80 -17.44 1.68 -7.96
N ARG A 81 -18.18 2.78 -8.11
CA ARG A 81 -17.65 4.11 -7.80
C ARG A 81 -17.62 4.30 -6.28
N THR A 82 -16.44 4.33 -5.70
CA THR A 82 -16.23 4.31 -4.24
C THR A 82 -15.31 5.44 -3.80
N LEU A 83 -15.41 5.88 -2.55
CA LEU A 83 -14.46 6.84 -1.97
C LEU A 83 -13.07 6.20 -1.87
N ALA A 84 -12.04 6.92 -2.32
CA ALA A 84 -10.65 6.47 -2.25
C ALA A 84 -10.21 6.15 -0.81
N ASN A 85 -10.68 6.94 0.16
CA ASN A 85 -10.41 6.70 1.59
C ASN A 85 -10.94 5.35 2.07
N THR A 86 -12.10 4.91 1.57
CA THR A 86 -12.69 3.63 1.93
C THR A 86 -11.84 2.47 1.41
N VAL A 87 -11.43 2.54 0.14
CA VAL A 87 -10.56 1.53 -0.46
C VAL A 87 -9.19 1.53 0.22
N TYR A 88 -8.64 2.70 0.52
CA TYR A 88 -7.37 2.81 1.25
C TYR A 88 -7.46 2.21 2.66
N ALA A 89 -8.55 2.47 3.39
CA ALA A 89 -8.77 1.88 4.71
C ALA A 89 -8.84 0.34 4.67
N ASP A 90 -9.49 -0.20 3.64
CA ASP A 90 -9.57 -1.65 3.39
C ASP A 90 -8.18 -2.21 3.01
N PHE A 91 -7.44 -1.52 2.14
CA PHE A 91 -6.07 -1.88 1.77
C PHE A 91 -5.13 -1.99 2.97
N ILE A 92 -5.14 -0.99 3.86
CA ILE A 92 -4.28 -0.99 5.04
C ILE A 92 -4.75 -1.97 6.13
N SER A 93 -5.97 -2.51 6.03
CA SER A 93 -6.47 -3.51 6.98
C SER A 93 -5.66 -4.81 6.92
N ASN A 94 -5.08 -5.12 5.76
CA ASN A 94 -4.13 -6.22 5.61
C ASN A 94 -2.78 -5.84 6.21
N ARG A 95 -2.30 -6.59 7.21
CA ARG A 95 -1.02 -6.27 7.89
C ARG A 95 0.22 -6.28 6.99
N HIS A 96 0.18 -6.96 5.85
CA HIS A 96 1.34 -7.08 4.94
C HIS A 96 1.28 -6.10 3.76
N HIS A 97 0.45 -5.05 3.84
CA HIS A 97 0.45 -3.99 2.85
C HIS A 97 1.76 -3.19 2.91
N THR A 98 2.22 -2.70 1.76
CA THR A 98 3.27 -1.67 1.70
C THR A 98 2.70 -0.37 2.26
N HIS A 99 3.43 0.29 3.17
CA HIS A 99 2.96 1.56 3.71
C HIS A 99 3.18 2.70 2.73
N MET A 100 2.17 3.56 2.58
CA MET A 100 2.23 4.73 1.67
C MET A 100 3.41 5.66 1.97
N ASN A 101 3.79 5.81 3.25
CA ASN A 101 4.94 6.63 3.66
C ASN A 101 6.28 6.18 3.06
N SER A 102 6.34 4.96 2.54
CA SER A 102 7.53 4.37 1.93
C SER A 102 7.54 4.49 0.40
N THR A 103 6.55 5.19 -0.17
CA THR A 103 6.36 5.35 -1.62
C THR A 103 6.61 6.78 -2.05
N ILE A 104 6.66 7.02 -3.36
CA ILE A 104 6.75 8.37 -3.93
C ILE A 104 5.49 9.22 -3.69
N TRP A 105 4.37 8.60 -3.30
CA TRP A 105 3.11 9.31 -3.05
C TRP A 105 2.99 9.71 -1.57
N VAL A 106 3.31 10.97 -1.29
CA VAL A 106 3.24 11.53 0.07
C VAL A 106 1.81 11.59 0.62
N THR A 107 0.80 11.64 -0.25
CA THR A 107 -0.62 11.68 0.14
C THR A 107 -1.48 10.79 -0.75
N LEU A 108 -2.59 10.29 -0.20
CA LEU A 108 -3.57 9.52 -0.97
C LEU A 108 -4.11 10.31 -2.16
N SER A 109 -4.25 11.64 -2.02
CA SER A 109 -4.69 12.50 -3.13
C SER A 109 -3.71 12.51 -4.30
N ASN A 110 -2.40 12.46 -4.02
CA ASN A 110 -1.37 12.38 -5.07
C ASN A 110 -1.42 11.03 -5.78
N PHE A 111 -1.59 9.94 -5.01
CA PHE A 111 -1.74 8.61 -5.56
C PHE A 111 -2.99 8.47 -6.44
N VAL A 112 -4.15 8.97 -5.98
CA VAL A 112 -5.40 8.92 -6.77
C VAL A 112 -5.27 9.71 -8.08
N GLN A 113 -4.66 10.91 -8.04
CA GLN A 113 -4.41 11.67 -9.26
C GLN A 113 -3.47 10.94 -10.22
N TYR A 114 -2.46 10.23 -9.70
CA TYR A 114 -1.60 9.38 -10.51
C TYR A 114 -2.40 8.25 -11.20
N LEU A 115 -3.30 7.56 -10.48
CA LEU A 115 -4.15 6.50 -11.07
C LEU A 115 -5.07 7.04 -12.19
N GLY A 116 -5.55 8.27 -12.05
CA GLY A 116 -6.31 8.95 -13.09
C GLY A 116 -5.46 9.27 -14.33
N ARG A 117 -4.23 9.78 -14.13
CA ARG A 117 -3.30 10.08 -15.24
C ARG A 117 -2.85 8.84 -15.99
N THR A 118 -2.69 7.71 -15.31
CA THR A 118 -2.30 6.43 -15.91
C THR A 118 -3.50 5.61 -16.44
N ASN A 119 -4.72 6.17 -16.41
CA ASN A 119 -5.95 5.52 -16.88
C ASN A 119 -6.24 4.16 -16.23
N GLN A 120 -5.79 3.97 -15.00
CA GLN A 120 -6.10 2.77 -14.21
C GLN A 120 -7.43 2.91 -13.46
N CYS A 121 -7.78 4.14 -13.09
CA CYS A 121 -9.04 4.47 -12.44
C CYS A 121 -9.62 5.74 -13.05
N THR A 122 -10.93 5.78 -13.22
CA THR A 122 -11.67 7.03 -13.41
C THR A 122 -11.77 7.72 -12.05
N ILE A 123 -11.40 8.99 -11.99
CA ILE A 123 -11.36 9.75 -10.73
C ILE A 123 -12.30 10.95 -10.78
N ASP A 124 -12.91 11.29 -9.65
CA ASP A 124 -13.79 12.44 -9.52
C ASP A 124 -13.60 13.10 -8.14
N LYS A 125 -13.49 14.43 -8.11
CA LYS A 125 -13.29 15.19 -6.88
C LYS A 125 -14.61 15.82 -6.43
N THR A 126 -15.12 15.35 -5.30
CA THR A 126 -16.33 15.90 -4.67
C THR A 126 -15.99 16.62 -3.35
N PRO A 127 -16.92 17.37 -2.76
CA PRO A 127 -16.75 17.92 -1.41
C PRO A 127 -16.49 16.85 -0.33
N LYS A 128 -16.96 15.61 -0.54
CA LYS A 128 -16.74 14.48 0.38
C LYS A 128 -15.35 13.85 0.23
N GLY A 129 -14.62 14.19 -0.82
CA GLY A 129 -13.31 13.63 -1.15
C GLY A 129 -13.24 13.05 -2.56
N TRP A 130 -12.16 12.31 -2.81
CA TRP A 130 -11.93 11.65 -4.09
C TRP A 130 -12.74 10.37 -4.22
N TYR A 131 -13.51 10.28 -5.30
CA TYR A 131 -14.11 9.03 -5.77
C TYR A 131 -13.22 8.41 -6.84
N ILE A 132 -13.14 7.08 -6.81
CA ILE A 132 -12.40 6.27 -7.76
C ILE A 132 -13.28 5.14 -8.29
N GLN A 133 -13.10 4.79 -9.55
CA GLN A 133 -13.73 3.66 -10.19
C GLN A 133 -12.69 2.92 -11.03
N TYR A 134 -12.57 1.61 -10.85
CA TYR A 134 -11.61 0.79 -11.58
C TYR A 134 -11.91 0.78 -13.08
N VAL A 135 -10.87 0.94 -13.91
CA VAL A 135 -10.97 0.80 -15.36
C VAL A 135 -10.44 -0.57 -15.74
N ASP A 136 -11.35 -1.45 -16.18
CA ASP A 136 -10.99 -2.79 -16.63
C ASP A 136 -10.53 -2.77 -18.09
N ASN A 137 -9.21 -2.84 -18.28
CA ASN A 137 -8.58 -2.84 -19.60
C ASN A 137 -8.37 -4.25 -20.19
N THR A 138 -8.93 -5.29 -19.57
CA THR A 138 -8.81 -6.65 -20.12
C THR A 138 -9.46 -6.78 -21.50
N PRO A 139 -8.97 -7.66 -22.39
CA PRO A 139 -9.56 -7.87 -23.71
C PRO A 139 -11.06 -8.21 -23.65
N GLU A 140 -11.46 -8.99 -22.66
CA GLU A 140 -12.85 -9.36 -22.41
C GLU A 140 -13.72 -8.16 -22.00
N ALA A 141 -13.19 -7.25 -21.17
CA ALA A 141 -13.88 -6.03 -20.79
C ALA A 141 -14.01 -5.06 -21.97
N ARG A 142 -12.99 -4.96 -22.82
CA ARG A 142 -13.03 -4.18 -24.06
C ARG A 142 -14.09 -4.72 -25.03
N LEU A 143 -14.12 -6.03 -25.24
CA LEU A 143 -15.15 -6.69 -26.06
C LEU A 143 -16.56 -6.49 -25.50
N ARG A 144 -16.72 -6.54 -24.16
CA ARG A 144 -18.02 -6.25 -23.52
C ARG A 144 -18.44 -4.79 -23.71
N ALA A 145 -17.51 -3.86 -23.60
CA ALA A 145 -17.76 -2.43 -23.81
C ALA A 145 -18.10 -2.11 -25.27
N GLU A 146 -17.43 -2.74 -26.23
CA GLU A 146 -17.75 -2.62 -27.67
C GLU A 146 -19.13 -3.20 -28.00
N ARG A 147 -19.53 -4.31 -27.36
CA ARG A 147 -20.87 -4.91 -27.52
C ARG A 147 -22.01 -4.12 -26.87
N ALA A 148 -21.69 -3.23 -25.93
CA ALA A 148 -22.66 -2.40 -25.22
C ALA A 148 -22.81 -0.98 -25.82
N LYS A 149 -21.98 -0.64 -26.80
CA LYS A 149 -22.14 0.54 -27.67
C LYS A 149 -23.05 0.19 -28.85
#